data_AF-A0A923HLT9-F1
#
_entry.id   AF-A0A923HLT9-F1
#
_cell.length_a   1.000
_cell.length_b   1.000
_cell.length_c   1.000
_cell.angle_alpha   90.00
_cell.angle_beta   90.00
_cell.angle_gamma   90.00
#
_symmetry.space_group_name_H-M   'P 1'
#
loop_
_entity.id
_entity.type
_entity.pdbx_description
1 polymer ?
#
loop_
_entity_poly.entity_id
_entity_poly.type
_entity_poly.pdbx_seq_one_letter_code
_entity_poly.pdbx_strand_id
1 'polypeptide(L)'
;MNFHPVVIAGGGIAGLYCAWRLAESGQQVVVLEGSADRWGGRIETEDLDGFTAEWGPMRFEPTLQPRFAGLCRDLGVKLIDFSGPVGEEVNAPTYDLPDEELGLNSLQLLKRGIMLIMGQSPDDQAWIDKQTEADYQRMRKHAQLNGQPLWSMGFWNAMSAQGVLSHLALTKLRDTGTFYHMLPENLNAIEWIIWWLRALKTVGQELATIDGGSAKLTDSIMAKLRASSNVTLAGGHTLKSFKQVAMGQPRLELEINTKNGVIQLQTDRLILALPRLPLVKLASSLPEHVSSQLDSVNGFPMLKLFFVTDAPWWDYSQKPQQYASCLPTREIHYFRRPENKDKDGHGMVLLYMDRPSTEFWKHYVVEGDKHDRAEIDQNAKIVEAFSLFVARDVKRLIDINRSGLSLTEQARHMFEEKSLEETAAFIKNSVITYGIRDWARAPYGAANHGWQPGVRSWKVMDVFKAFDFGSGAKNIHIVGEAYSDYQGFVEGALNTAELALETMNVA
;
A
#
# COMPACT_ATOMS: atom_id res chain seq x y z
N MET A 1 11.56 6.36 -36.01
CA MET A 1 12.46 7.41 -35.48
C MET A 1 12.94 6.93 -34.12
N ASN A 2 14.24 7.01 -33.82
CA ASN A 2 14.78 6.53 -32.53
C ASN A 2 14.78 7.61 -31.45
N PHE A 3 14.20 8.79 -31.69
CA PHE A 3 14.18 9.91 -30.76
C PHE A 3 12.74 10.23 -30.33
N HIS A 4 12.57 10.46 -29.02
CA HIS A 4 11.31 10.85 -28.40
C HIS A 4 11.54 11.95 -27.36
N PRO A 5 10.81 13.09 -27.40
CA PRO A 5 11.03 14.20 -26.47
C PRO A 5 10.94 13.79 -24.99
N VAL A 6 9.93 13.01 -24.62
CA VAL A 6 9.76 12.50 -23.26
C VAL A 6 9.55 10.98 -23.28
N VAL A 7 10.33 10.28 -22.45
CA VAL A 7 10.14 8.85 -22.16
C VAL A 7 9.82 8.68 -20.69
N ILE A 8 8.80 7.87 -20.39
CA ILE A 8 8.38 7.50 -19.04
C ILE A 8 8.59 5.99 -18.89
N ALA A 9 9.37 5.57 -17.90
CA ALA A 9 9.54 4.17 -17.55
C ALA A 9 8.65 3.82 -16.36
N GLY A 10 7.65 2.95 -16.59
CA GLY A 10 6.68 2.50 -15.59
C GLY A 10 5.26 2.98 -15.92
N GLY A 11 4.36 2.03 -16.18
CA GLY A 11 2.94 2.24 -16.44
C GLY A 11 2.07 2.21 -15.17
N GLY A 12 2.64 2.53 -14.00
CA GLY A 12 1.88 2.70 -12.76
C GLY A 12 1.18 4.05 -12.67
N ILE A 13 0.38 4.27 -11.61
CA ILE A 13 -0.44 5.49 -11.45
C ILE A 13 0.35 6.81 -11.64
N ALA A 14 1.56 6.93 -11.09
CA ALA A 14 2.38 8.13 -11.26
C ALA A 14 2.83 8.33 -12.73
N GLY A 15 3.27 7.26 -13.39
CA GLY A 15 3.72 7.32 -14.78
C GLY A 15 2.58 7.61 -15.75
N LEU A 16 1.43 6.96 -15.56
CA LEU A 16 0.21 7.22 -16.34
C LEU A 16 -0.30 8.65 -16.13
N TYR A 17 -0.28 9.13 -14.88
CA TYR A 17 -0.66 10.51 -14.57
C TYR A 17 0.27 11.53 -15.22
N CYS A 18 1.60 11.37 -15.10
CA CYS A 18 2.57 12.21 -15.80
C CYS A 18 2.33 12.19 -17.32
N ALA A 19 2.14 11.01 -17.90
CA ALA A 19 1.88 10.85 -19.34
C ALA A 19 0.66 11.66 -19.77
N TRP A 20 -0.43 11.58 -18.99
CA TRP A 20 -1.68 12.24 -19.31
C TRP A 20 -1.54 13.76 -19.26
N ARG A 21 -0.97 14.31 -18.18
CA ARG A 21 -0.76 15.76 -18.03
C ARG A 21 0.20 16.31 -19.09
N LEU A 22 1.28 15.60 -19.40
CA LEU A 22 2.20 15.97 -20.48
C LEU A 22 1.53 15.92 -21.85
N ALA A 23 0.73 14.90 -22.12
CA ALA A 23 0.00 14.79 -23.38
C ALA A 23 -1.01 15.94 -23.55
N GLU A 24 -1.72 16.34 -22.49
CA GLU A 24 -2.64 17.49 -22.50
C GLU A 24 -1.91 18.82 -22.75
N SER A 25 -0.65 18.92 -22.31
CA SER A 25 0.22 20.06 -22.62
C SER A 25 0.79 20.05 -24.06
N GLY A 26 0.42 19.05 -24.87
CA GLY A 26 0.85 18.90 -26.27
C GLY A 26 2.21 18.22 -26.47
N GLN A 27 2.85 17.71 -25.41
CA GLN A 27 4.14 17.01 -25.48
C GLN A 27 4.00 15.64 -26.14
N GLN A 28 5.03 15.18 -26.84
CA GLN A 28 5.10 13.81 -27.38
C GLN A 28 5.69 12.88 -26.32
N VAL A 29 4.92 11.86 -25.93
CA VAL A 29 5.25 10.99 -24.78
C VAL A 29 5.31 9.53 -25.21
N VAL A 30 6.34 8.82 -24.78
CA VAL A 30 6.40 7.35 -24.81
C VAL A 30 6.33 6.82 -23.40
N VAL A 31 5.39 5.91 -23.11
CA VAL A 31 5.32 5.18 -21.83
C VAL A 31 5.78 3.75 -22.05
N LEU A 32 6.84 3.34 -21.35
CA LEU A 32 7.37 1.99 -21.34
C LEU A 32 6.79 1.24 -20.13
N GLU A 33 6.21 0.06 -20.36
CA GLU A 33 5.76 -0.85 -19.30
C GLU A 33 6.33 -2.23 -19.56
N GLY A 34 6.90 -2.85 -18.52
CA GLY A 34 7.52 -4.16 -18.63
C GLY A 34 6.50 -5.27 -18.89
N SER A 35 5.28 -5.12 -18.35
CA SER A 35 4.16 -5.98 -18.73
C SER A 35 3.65 -5.66 -20.13
N ALA A 36 3.31 -6.70 -20.89
CA ALA A 36 2.79 -6.55 -22.25
C ALA A 36 1.35 -6.04 -22.28
N ASP A 37 0.54 -6.46 -21.30
CA ASP A 37 -0.91 -6.33 -21.28
C ASP A 37 -1.45 -5.64 -20.02
N ARG A 38 -0.67 -5.59 -18.93
CA ARG A 38 -1.10 -5.07 -17.63
C ARG A 38 -0.52 -3.69 -17.33
N TRP A 39 -1.41 -2.72 -17.08
CA TRP A 39 -1.08 -1.34 -16.71
C TRP A 39 -1.62 -1.04 -15.31
N GLY A 40 -1.15 0.04 -14.69
CA GLY A 40 -1.62 0.49 -13.36
C GLY A 40 -0.71 0.13 -12.18
N GLY A 41 0.28 -0.74 -12.41
CA GLY A 41 1.32 -1.05 -11.42
C GLY A 41 0.77 -1.81 -10.21
N ARG A 42 0.74 -1.15 -9.04
CA ARG A 42 0.25 -1.70 -7.76
C ARG A 42 -1.26 -1.55 -7.55
N ILE A 43 -1.97 -1.02 -8.54
CA ILE A 43 -3.43 -0.98 -8.56
C ILE A 43 -3.88 -2.18 -9.39
N GLU A 44 -4.70 -3.03 -8.77
CA GLU A 44 -5.18 -4.26 -9.36
C GLU A 44 -6.49 -4.64 -8.70
N THR A 45 -7.52 -4.73 -9.53
CA THR A 45 -8.89 -5.06 -9.16
C THR A 45 -9.32 -6.20 -10.08
N GLU A 46 -9.86 -7.27 -9.52
CA GLU A 46 -10.44 -8.37 -10.27
C GLU A 46 -11.90 -8.57 -9.87
N ASP A 47 -12.71 -9.09 -10.80
CA ASP A 47 -14.02 -9.66 -10.49
C ASP A 47 -13.82 -11.11 -10.07
N LEU A 48 -14.21 -11.43 -8.84
CA LEU A 48 -14.10 -12.77 -8.29
C LEU A 48 -15.51 -13.22 -7.90
N ASP A 49 -16.21 -13.86 -8.84
CA ASP A 49 -17.62 -14.25 -8.71
C ASP A 49 -18.54 -13.04 -8.43
N GLY A 50 -18.40 -11.94 -9.17
CA GLY A 50 -19.21 -10.73 -8.94
C GLY A 50 -18.84 -9.94 -7.68
N PHE A 51 -17.82 -10.36 -6.93
CA PHE A 51 -17.20 -9.56 -5.88
C PHE A 51 -16.00 -8.79 -6.42
N THR A 52 -15.84 -7.55 -5.96
CA THR A 52 -14.67 -6.74 -6.28
C THR A 52 -13.49 -7.12 -5.37
N ALA A 53 -12.53 -7.87 -5.91
CA ALA A 53 -11.29 -8.25 -5.23
C ALA A 53 -10.20 -7.19 -5.47
N GLU A 54 -9.93 -6.37 -4.45
CA GLU A 54 -8.88 -5.36 -4.50
C GLU A 54 -7.54 -5.93 -4.03
N TRP A 55 -6.68 -6.28 -4.97
CA TRP A 55 -5.34 -6.80 -4.69
C TRP A 55 -4.37 -5.69 -4.26
N GLY A 56 -4.62 -4.44 -4.66
CA GLY A 56 -3.83 -3.25 -4.34
C GLY A 56 -4.48 -2.32 -3.29
N PRO A 57 -4.53 -0.99 -3.53
CA PRO A 57 -5.28 -0.08 -2.66
C PRO A 57 -6.78 -0.39 -2.72
N MET A 58 -7.47 -0.24 -1.60
CA MET A 58 -8.91 -0.54 -1.48
C MET A 58 -9.71 0.48 -0.69
N ARG A 59 -9.02 1.39 0.02
CA ARG A 59 -9.61 2.39 0.92
C ARG A 59 -8.85 3.70 0.78
N PHE A 60 -9.58 4.81 0.81
CA PHE A 60 -9.10 6.15 0.54
C PHE A 60 -9.69 7.15 1.52
N GLU A 61 -9.00 8.27 1.71
CA GLU A 61 -9.41 9.36 2.61
C GLU A 61 -9.50 10.65 1.81
N PRO A 62 -10.59 10.89 1.04
CA PRO A 62 -10.65 11.98 0.07
C PRO A 62 -10.45 13.37 0.67
N THR A 63 -10.79 13.56 1.94
CA THR A 63 -10.59 14.81 2.69
C THR A 63 -9.12 15.08 3.02
N LEU A 64 -8.31 14.03 3.22
CA LEU A 64 -6.88 14.11 3.51
C LEU A 64 -6.01 13.87 2.27
N GLN A 65 -6.62 13.42 1.16
CA GLN A 65 -5.95 13.05 -0.09
C GLN A 65 -6.53 13.89 -1.24
N PRO A 66 -6.28 15.22 -1.25
CA PRO A 66 -6.93 16.15 -2.16
C PRO A 66 -6.57 15.92 -3.62
N ARG A 67 -5.35 15.47 -3.95
CA ARG A 67 -4.98 15.18 -5.35
C ARG A 67 -5.65 13.93 -5.86
N PHE A 68 -5.74 12.89 -5.06
CA PHE A 68 -6.53 11.70 -5.36
C PHE A 68 -8.00 12.06 -5.57
N ALA A 69 -8.58 12.87 -4.68
CA ALA A 69 -9.96 13.32 -4.81
C ALA A 69 -10.18 14.17 -6.07
N GLY A 70 -9.21 15.03 -6.42
CA GLY A 70 -9.20 15.78 -7.67
C GLY A 70 -9.17 14.87 -8.88
N LEU A 71 -8.25 13.91 -8.91
CA LEU A 71 -8.13 12.93 -9.97
C LEU A 71 -9.43 12.14 -10.18
N CYS A 72 -10.09 11.71 -9.09
CA CYS A 72 -11.38 11.02 -9.20
C CYS A 72 -12.43 11.91 -9.88
N ARG A 73 -12.51 13.21 -9.52
CA ARG A 73 -13.43 14.16 -10.16
C ARG A 73 -13.11 14.34 -11.65
N ASP A 74 -11.85 14.55 -11.99
CA ASP A 74 -11.41 14.81 -13.37
C ASP A 74 -11.63 13.61 -14.30
N LEU A 75 -11.59 12.39 -13.73
CA LEU A 75 -11.86 11.14 -14.44
C LEU A 75 -13.33 10.72 -14.40
N GLY A 76 -14.17 11.38 -13.59
CA GLY A 76 -15.56 10.95 -13.36
C GLY A 76 -15.66 9.61 -12.62
N VAL A 77 -14.64 9.25 -11.83
CA VAL A 77 -14.61 8.03 -11.01
C VAL A 77 -15.40 8.28 -9.73
N LYS A 78 -16.45 7.48 -9.53
CA LYS A 78 -17.36 7.61 -8.39
C LYS A 78 -16.78 6.93 -7.14
N LEU A 79 -16.82 7.66 -6.03
CA LEU A 79 -16.51 7.16 -4.70
C LEU A 79 -17.78 6.67 -3.99
N ILE A 80 -17.66 5.63 -3.19
CA ILE A 80 -18.70 5.07 -2.31
C ILE A 80 -18.12 4.82 -0.92
N ASP A 81 -19.00 4.71 0.07
CA ASP A 81 -18.58 4.51 1.46
C ASP A 81 -17.90 3.16 1.64
N PHE A 82 -16.86 3.15 2.46
CA PHE A 82 -16.11 1.97 2.86
C PHE A 82 -16.04 1.91 4.38
N SER A 83 -16.71 0.93 4.97
CA SER A 83 -16.60 0.67 6.40
C SER A 83 -15.22 0.10 6.71
N GLY A 84 -14.37 0.94 7.32
CA GLY A 84 -13.05 0.53 7.77
C GLY A 84 -13.13 -0.57 8.85
N PRO A 85 -12.08 -1.39 8.99
CA PRO A 85 -12.02 -2.36 10.07
C PRO A 85 -11.89 -1.64 11.42
N VAL A 86 -12.70 -2.00 12.40
CA VAL A 86 -12.48 -1.65 13.80
C VAL A 86 -11.71 -2.81 14.43
N GLY A 87 -10.57 -2.53 15.07
CA GLY A 87 -9.75 -3.57 15.69
C GLY A 87 -10.55 -4.41 16.68
N GLU A 88 -10.35 -5.73 16.65
CA GLU A 88 -10.95 -6.64 17.64
C GLU A 88 -10.42 -6.29 19.04
N GLU A 89 -11.29 -6.28 20.05
CA GLU A 89 -10.84 -6.23 21.44
C GLU A 89 -10.17 -7.56 21.79
N VAL A 90 -8.83 -7.56 21.77
CA VAL A 90 -8.05 -8.71 22.21
C VAL A 90 -7.86 -8.64 23.71
N ASN A 91 -8.25 -9.70 24.43
CA ASN A 91 -7.87 -9.90 25.82
C ASN A 91 -6.35 -10.15 25.89
N ALA A 92 -5.57 -9.07 25.93
CA ALA A 92 -4.15 -9.15 26.12
C ALA A 92 -3.84 -9.60 27.56
N PRO A 93 -2.68 -10.24 27.82
CA PRO A 93 -2.21 -10.49 29.18
C PRO A 93 -2.26 -9.20 30.00
N THR A 94 -2.58 -9.31 31.29
CA THR A 94 -2.48 -8.16 32.20
C THR A 94 -1.01 -7.77 32.31
N TYR A 95 -0.62 -6.73 31.60
CA TYR A 95 0.72 -6.17 31.70
C TYR A 95 0.81 -5.34 32.99
N ASP A 96 1.92 -5.45 33.71
CA ASP A 96 2.27 -4.59 34.83
C ASP A 96 2.66 -3.20 34.29
N LEU A 97 1.64 -2.39 33.96
CA LEU A 97 1.80 -1.08 33.37
C LEU A 97 1.76 0.01 34.45
N PRO A 98 2.51 1.12 34.26
CA PRO A 98 2.31 2.34 35.04
C PRO A 98 0.84 2.80 35.02
N ASP A 99 0.40 3.48 36.07
CA ASP A 99 -0.98 3.93 36.25
C ASP A 99 -1.50 4.75 35.04
N GLU A 100 -0.64 5.56 34.40
CA GLU A 100 -1.04 6.39 33.26
C GLU A 100 -1.18 5.62 31.94
N GLU A 101 -0.72 4.37 31.90
CA GLU A 101 -0.79 3.46 30.75
C GLU A 101 -1.78 2.31 30.98
N LEU A 102 -2.13 2.05 32.24
CA LEU A 102 -3.05 1.02 32.65
C LEU A 102 -4.45 1.26 32.04
N GLY A 103 -5.06 0.20 31.51
CA GLY A 103 -6.39 0.27 30.89
C GLY A 103 -6.43 0.85 29.47
N LEU A 104 -5.36 1.47 28.97
CA LEU A 104 -5.33 2.00 27.60
C LEU A 104 -5.23 0.88 26.57
N ASN A 105 -6.01 0.97 25.49
CA ASN A 105 -5.87 0.08 24.33
C ASN A 105 -4.66 0.50 23.45
N SER A 106 -4.33 -0.32 22.45
CA SER A 106 -3.14 -0.11 21.62
C SER A 106 -3.16 1.19 20.80
N LEU A 107 -4.35 1.63 20.35
CA LEU A 107 -4.48 2.92 19.65
C LEU A 107 -4.31 4.10 20.62
N GLN A 108 -4.83 4.00 21.84
CA GLN A 108 -4.65 5.01 22.88
C GLN A 108 -3.19 5.11 23.32
N LEU A 109 -2.49 3.99 23.49
CA LEU A 109 -1.05 3.96 23.79
C LEU A 109 -0.24 4.59 22.65
N LEU A 110 -0.56 4.25 21.41
CA LEU A 110 0.09 4.83 20.23
C LEU A 110 -0.09 6.36 20.18
N LYS A 111 -1.33 6.84 20.33
CA LYS A 111 -1.65 8.26 20.38
C LYS A 111 -0.91 8.95 21.52
N ARG A 112 -0.92 8.36 22.72
CA ARG A 112 -0.20 8.86 23.89
C ARG A 112 1.30 9.04 23.59
N GLY A 113 1.97 8.00 23.08
CA GLY A 113 3.40 8.07 22.77
C GLY A 113 3.71 9.15 21.72
N ILE A 114 2.92 9.23 20.65
CA ILE A 114 3.09 10.28 19.62
C ILE A 114 2.92 11.67 20.22
N MET A 115 1.87 11.91 21.00
CA MET A 115 1.60 13.22 21.59
C MET A 115 2.70 13.64 22.57
N LEU A 116 3.19 12.71 23.39
CA LEU A 116 4.31 12.97 24.30
C LEU A 116 5.62 13.29 23.55
N ILE A 117 5.92 12.57 22.47
CA ILE A 117 7.07 12.90 21.60
C ILE A 117 6.94 14.32 21.03
N MET A 118 5.72 14.72 20.65
CA MET A 118 5.43 16.05 20.11
C MET A 118 5.29 17.15 21.19
N GLY A 119 5.54 16.82 22.47
CA GLY A 119 5.45 17.75 23.59
C GLY A 119 4.02 18.24 23.84
N GLN A 120 3.02 17.44 23.52
CA GLN A 120 1.59 17.74 23.68
C GLN A 120 0.96 16.86 24.76
N SER A 121 -0.20 17.28 25.27
CA SER A 121 -1.02 16.44 26.13
C SER A 121 -1.55 15.22 25.35
N PRO A 122 -1.53 14.00 25.90
CA PRO A 122 -2.03 12.80 25.24
C PRO A 122 -3.44 12.90 24.66
N ASP A 123 -4.31 13.69 25.28
CA ASP A 123 -5.73 13.78 24.91
C ASP A 123 -6.06 14.99 24.00
N ASP A 124 -5.07 15.78 23.59
CA ASP A 124 -5.30 17.01 22.79
C ASP A 124 -5.61 16.70 21.31
N GLN A 125 -6.83 16.23 21.04
CA GLN A 125 -7.32 15.98 19.69
C GLN A 125 -7.39 17.27 18.86
N ALA A 126 -7.74 18.41 19.48
CA ALA A 126 -7.81 19.69 18.79
C ALA A 126 -6.44 20.11 18.21
N TRP A 127 -5.35 19.77 18.89
CA TRP A 127 -4.01 19.94 18.34
C TRP A 127 -3.76 19.02 17.14
N ILE A 128 -4.24 17.79 17.12
CA ILE A 128 -4.09 16.91 15.93
C ILE A 128 -4.88 17.50 14.75
N ASP A 129 -6.14 17.86 14.98
CA ASP A 129 -7.07 18.27 13.93
C ASP A 129 -6.62 19.56 13.22
N LYS A 130 -6.00 20.50 13.95
CA LYS A 130 -5.53 21.77 13.38
C LYS A 130 -4.29 21.66 12.49
N GLN A 131 -3.56 20.53 12.51
CA GLN A 131 -2.31 20.41 11.73
C GLN A 131 -2.59 20.43 10.23
N THR A 132 -1.78 21.16 9.47
CA THR A 132 -1.86 21.26 8.01
C THR A 132 -0.66 20.57 7.35
N GLU A 133 -0.68 20.43 6.04
CA GLU A 133 0.49 19.95 5.28
C GLU A 133 1.72 20.85 5.48
N ALA A 134 1.53 22.16 5.63
CA ALA A 134 2.62 23.08 5.96
C ALA A 134 3.22 22.80 7.35
N ASP A 135 2.37 22.42 8.32
CA ASP A 135 2.82 22.02 9.65
C ASP A 135 3.62 20.71 9.60
N TYR A 136 3.15 19.72 8.86
CA TYR A 136 3.89 18.46 8.66
C TYR A 136 5.24 18.68 8.00
N GLN A 137 5.33 19.56 6.99
CA GLN A 137 6.61 19.91 6.38
C GLN A 137 7.56 20.61 7.36
N ARG A 138 7.04 21.45 8.27
CA ARG A 138 7.85 22.05 9.34
C ARG A 138 8.31 21.00 10.36
N MET A 139 7.41 20.11 10.79
CA MET A 139 7.71 19.02 11.73
C MET A 139 8.82 18.11 11.18
N ARG A 140 8.68 17.67 9.93
CA ARG A 140 9.66 16.86 9.21
C ARG A 140 11.09 17.42 9.30
N LYS A 141 11.23 18.75 9.18
CA LYS A 141 12.53 19.44 9.16
C LYS A 141 13.08 19.76 10.55
N HIS A 142 12.20 20.04 11.51
CA HIS A 142 12.58 20.75 12.74
C HIS A 142 12.16 20.08 14.04
N ALA A 143 11.26 19.08 14.01
CA ALA A 143 10.81 18.41 15.22
C ALA A 143 11.97 17.63 15.87
N GLN A 144 12.06 17.72 17.19
CA GLN A 144 13.12 17.14 17.98
C GLN A 144 12.55 16.46 19.22
N LEU A 145 13.25 15.44 19.69
CA LEU A 145 13.03 14.80 20.98
C LEU A 145 14.35 14.80 21.74
N ASN A 146 14.36 15.40 22.94
CA ASN A 146 15.56 15.54 23.78
C ASN A 146 16.75 16.18 23.03
N GLY A 147 16.48 17.20 22.20
CA GLY A 147 17.49 17.91 21.40
C GLY A 147 17.99 17.17 20.16
N GLN A 148 17.52 15.94 19.91
CA GLN A 148 17.86 15.18 18.71
C GLN A 148 16.75 15.31 17.64
N PRO A 149 17.07 15.57 16.37
CA PRO A 149 16.07 15.60 15.31
C PRO A 149 15.33 14.27 15.17
N LEU A 150 14.00 14.31 15.06
CA LEU A 150 13.22 13.08 14.94
C LEU A 150 13.49 12.30 13.64
N TRP A 151 13.89 12.98 12.56
CA TRP A 151 14.31 12.30 11.32
C TRP A 151 15.59 11.47 11.49
N SER A 152 16.40 11.71 12.53
CA SER A 152 17.66 10.99 12.74
C SER A 152 17.51 9.70 13.55
N MET A 153 16.30 9.35 14.01
CA MET A 153 16.05 8.17 14.84
C MET A 153 14.85 7.36 14.33
N GLY A 154 14.76 6.13 14.79
CA GLY A 154 13.63 5.25 14.50
C GLY A 154 12.42 5.55 15.40
N PHE A 155 11.23 5.25 14.90
CA PHE A 155 9.97 5.48 15.59
C PHE A 155 9.91 4.69 16.90
N TRP A 156 10.40 3.45 16.92
CA TRP A 156 10.45 2.67 18.16
C TRP A 156 11.45 3.27 19.15
N ASN A 157 12.57 3.80 18.69
CA ASN A 157 13.51 4.52 19.56
C ASN A 157 12.85 5.75 20.20
N ALA A 158 12.10 6.53 19.42
CA ALA A 158 11.38 7.71 19.91
C ALA A 158 10.28 7.31 20.92
N MET A 159 9.52 6.26 20.63
CA MET A 159 8.46 5.75 21.51
C MET A 159 9.01 5.14 22.81
N SER A 160 10.26 4.67 22.81
CA SER A 160 10.97 4.14 23.99
C SER A 160 11.75 5.21 24.75
N ALA A 161 11.73 6.47 24.32
CA ALA A 161 12.49 7.53 24.96
C ALA A 161 11.97 7.81 26.37
N GLN A 162 12.85 8.36 27.21
CA GLN A 162 12.51 8.73 28.58
C GLN A 162 11.27 9.65 28.61
N GLY A 163 10.25 9.26 29.38
CA GLY A 163 9.01 10.02 29.54
C GLY A 163 7.96 9.80 28.44
N VAL A 164 8.14 8.83 27.54
CA VAL A 164 7.18 8.53 26.46
C VAL A 164 6.29 7.34 26.81
N LEU A 165 6.76 6.10 26.62
CA LEU A 165 6.01 4.90 26.98
C LEU A 165 6.91 3.86 27.67
N SER A 166 6.33 3.06 28.57
CA SER A 166 6.99 1.90 29.14
C SER A 166 7.22 0.80 28.09
N HIS A 167 8.21 -0.06 28.32
CA HIS A 167 8.49 -1.18 27.43
C HIS A 167 7.32 -2.16 27.30
N LEU A 168 6.54 -2.36 28.37
CA LEU A 168 5.38 -3.24 28.36
C LEU A 168 4.21 -2.62 27.58
N ALA A 169 4.03 -1.29 27.62
CA ALA A 169 3.08 -0.61 26.73
C ALA A 169 3.46 -0.78 25.25
N LEU A 170 4.76 -0.69 24.92
CA LEU A 170 5.25 -0.93 23.57
C LEU A 170 5.07 -2.39 23.14
N THR A 171 5.25 -3.34 24.06
CA THR A 171 4.98 -4.76 23.83
C THR A 171 3.50 -4.99 23.54
N LYS A 172 2.60 -4.39 24.33
CA LYS A 172 1.16 -4.44 24.09
C LYS A 172 0.79 -3.87 22.72
N LEU A 173 1.33 -2.69 22.37
CA LEU A 173 1.13 -2.05 21.07
C LEU A 173 1.62 -2.94 19.92
N ARG A 174 2.79 -3.56 20.07
CA ARG A 174 3.39 -4.52 19.13
C ARG A 174 2.64 -5.85 19.05
N ASP A 175 1.89 -6.26 20.07
CA ASP A 175 1.25 -7.58 20.02
C ASP A 175 -0.25 -7.51 19.70
N THR A 176 -0.87 -6.32 19.84
CA THR A 176 -2.33 -6.18 19.72
C THR A 176 -2.82 -4.96 18.93
N GLY A 177 -1.94 -4.08 18.45
CA GLY A 177 -2.33 -2.95 17.57
C GLY A 177 -2.80 -3.40 16.17
N THR A 178 -3.25 -2.49 15.31
CA THR A 178 -3.65 -2.81 13.91
C THR A 178 -2.49 -2.62 12.90
N PHE A 179 -1.35 -2.07 13.35
CA PHE A 179 -0.09 -1.88 12.58
C PHE A 179 1.15 -2.19 13.43
N TYR A 180 0.96 -3.10 14.37
CA TYR A 180 1.87 -3.45 15.43
C TYR A 180 3.25 -3.95 14.96
N HIS A 181 3.29 -4.58 13.78
CA HIS A 181 4.49 -5.07 13.12
C HIS A 181 5.35 -3.96 12.52
N MET A 182 4.83 -2.74 12.36
CA MET A 182 5.60 -1.60 11.87
C MET A 182 6.51 -1.00 12.94
N LEU A 183 6.20 -1.23 14.22
CA LEU A 183 7.06 -0.78 15.32
C LEU A 183 8.44 -1.48 15.24
N PRO A 184 8.53 -2.81 15.06
CA PRO A 184 9.79 -3.52 14.76
C PRO A 184 10.54 -3.08 13.51
N GLU A 185 9.82 -2.61 12.47
CA GLU A 185 10.44 -2.10 11.24
C GLU A 185 11.15 -0.75 11.47
N ASN A 186 10.89 -0.11 12.62
CA ASN A 186 11.61 1.02 13.20
C ASN A 186 11.91 2.14 12.20
N LEU A 187 10.90 2.52 11.42
CA LEU A 187 10.96 3.58 10.41
C LEU A 187 11.39 4.93 10.99
N ASN A 188 11.76 5.86 10.11
CA ASN A 188 12.01 7.26 10.45
C ASN A 188 10.91 7.84 11.34
N ALA A 189 11.28 8.30 12.55
CA ALA A 189 10.29 8.65 13.57
C ALA A 189 9.35 9.76 13.13
N ILE A 190 9.85 10.83 12.50
CA ILE A 190 8.98 11.96 12.15
C ILE A 190 8.06 11.65 10.97
N GLU A 191 8.52 10.86 10.00
CA GLU A 191 7.67 10.44 8.88
C GLU A 191 6.53 9.56 9.35
N TRP A 192 6.81 8.63 10.26
CA TRP A 192 5.80 7.76 10.83
C TRP A 192 4.85 8.50 11.77
N ILE A 193 5.35 9.46 12.55
CA ILE A 193 4.50 10.36 13.35
C ILE A 193 3.56 11.15 12.46
N ILE A 194 4.05 11.78 11.39
CA ILE A 194 3.21 12.55 10.45
C ILE A 194 2.13 11.66 9.83
N TRP A 195 2.51 10.44 9.41
CA TRP A 195 1.56 9.45 8.89
C TRP A 195 0.43 9.19 9.88
N TRP A 196 0.77 8.93 11.15
CA TRP A 196 -0.23 8.69 12.19
C TRP A 196 -1.03 9.92 12.57
N LEU A 197 -0.45 11.12 12.56
CA LEU A 197 -1.19 12.36 12.79
C LEU A 197 -2.24 12.61 11.70
N ARG A 198 -2.03 12.14 10.47
CA ARG A 198 -3.06 12.14 9.43
C ARG A 198 -4.14 11.10 9.76
N ALA A 199 -3.76 9.85 10.00
CA ALA A 199 -4.70 8.77 10.31
C ALA A 199 -5.55 9.01 11.57
N LEU A 200 -4.98 9.65 12.60
CA LEU A 200 -5.67 9.97 13.86
C LEU A 200 -6.78 11.03 13.69
N LYS A 201 -6.85 11.74 12.56
CA LYS A 201 -7.96 12.66 12.24
C LYS A 201 -9.19 11.94 11.74
N THR A 202 -9.02 10.76 11.15
CA THR A 202 -10.05 9.99 10.47
C THR A 202 -10.46 8.74 11.24
N VAL A 203 -9.89 8.51 12.43
CA VAL A 203 -10.33 7.42 13.32
C VAL A 203 -11.83 7.55 13.59
N GLY A 204 -12.59 6.52 13.24
CA GLY A 204 -14.04 6.48 13.40
C GLY A 204 -14.83 7.23 12.33
N GLN A 205 -14.18 7.81 11.32
CA GLN A 205 -14.85 8.35 10.14
C GLN A 205 -15.02 7.26 9.07
N GLU A 206 -16.06 7.42 8.25
CA GLU A 206 -16.24 6.57 7.07
C GLU A 206 -15.14 6.86 6.05
N LEU A 207 -14.49 5.79 5.58
CA LEU A 207 -13.53 5.87 4.49
C LEU A 207 -14.27 5.79 3.16
N ALA A 208 -13.57 6.05 2.06
CA ALA A 208 -14.11 5.84 0.72
C ALA A 208 -13.45 4.64 0.04
N THR A 209 -14.18 4.00 -0.87
CA THR A 209 -13.65 3.13 -1.92
C THR A 209 -14.18 3.57 -3.28
N ILE A 210 -13.74 2.94 -4.36
CA ILE A 210 -14.15 3.26 -5.72
C ILE A 210 -15.26 2.30 -6.17
N ASP A 211 -16.37 2.85 -6.68
CA ASP A 211 -17.48 2.07 -7.22
C ASP A 211 -16.99 1.22 -8.41
N GLY A 212 -17.01 -0.11 -8.28
CA GLY A 212 -16.45 -1.04 -9.26
C GLY A 212 -14.92 -1.17 -9.26
N GLY A 213 -14.26 -0.66 -8.21
CA GLY A 213 -12.87 -0.93 -7.86
C GLY A 213 -11.81 0.04 -8.41
N SER A 214 -10.66 0.01 -7.77
CA SER A 214 -9.59 1.00 -7.86
C SER A 214 -8.90 1.03 -9.23
N ALA A 215 -8.92 -0.07 -9.97
CA ALA A 215 -8.40 -0.15 -11.34
C ALA A 215 -9.07 0.86 -12.28
N LYS A 216 -10.30 1.31 -11.99
CA LYS A 216 -10.97 2.37 -12.75
C LYS A 216 -10.17 3.67 -12.86
N LEU A 217 -9.32 3.99 -11.88
CA LEU A 217 -8.42 5.14 -11.99
C LEU A 217 -7.46 4.98 -13.17
N THR A 218 -6.76 3.85 -13.20
CA THR A 218 -5.74 3.58 -14.20
C THR A 218 -6.37 3.30 -15.56
N ASP A 219 -7.52 2.64 -15.60
CA ASP A 219 -8.27 2.38 -16.83
C ASP A 219 -8.78 3.66 -17.47
N SER A 220 -9.30 4.60 -16.66
CA SER A 220 -9.79 5.89 -17.17
C SER A 220 -8.67 6.76 -17.73
N ILE A 221 -7.50 6.77 -17.07
CA ILE A 221 -6.30 7.46 -17.61
C ILE A 221 -5.85 6.76 -18.91
N MET A 222 -5.78 5.43 -18.92
CA MET A 222 -5.40 4.66 -20.11
C MET A 222 -6.34 4.91 -21.29
N ALA A 223 -7.64 5.05 -21.05
CA ALA A 223 -8.61 5.40 -22.08
C ALA A 223 -8.31 6.78 -22.70
N LYS A 224 -7.99 7.79 -21.87
CA LYS A 224 -7.56 9.10 -22.35
C LYS A 224 -6.26 9.02 -23.14
N LEU A 225 -5.24 8.33 -22.63
CA LEU A 225 -3.95 8.15 -23.30
C LEU A 225 -4.07 7.45 -24.66
N ARG A 226 -4.92 6.42 -24.77
CA ARG A 226 -5.19 5.73 -26.04
C ARG A 226 -5.88 6.62 -27.08
N ALA A 227 -6.63 7.62 -26.63
CA ALA A 227 -7.28 8.60 -27.51
C ALA A 227 -6.33 9.74 -27.94
N SER A 228 -5.21 9.92 -27.26
CA SER A 228 -4.21 10.97 -27.55
C SER A 228 -3.28 10.56 -28.70
N SER A 229 -3.23 11.35 -29.77
CA SER A 229 -2.36 11.07 -30.93
C SER A 229 -0.86 11.32 -30.68
N ASN A 230 -0.53 12.01 -29.59
CA ASN A 230 0.83 12.34 -29.15
C ASN A 230 1.38 11.40 -28.07
N VAL A 231 0.72 10.26 -27.83
CA VAL A 231 1.14 9.25 -26.85
C VAL A 231 1.43 7.92 -27.55
N THR A 232 2.56 7.31 -27.21
CA THR A 232 2.89 5.92 -27.57
C THR A 232 2.93 5.07 -26.31
N LEU A 233 2.08 4.05 -26.24
CA LEU A 233 2.06 3.07 -25.15
C LEU A 233 2.84 1.82 -25.58
N ALA A 234 3.99 1.59 -24.96
CA ALA A 234 4.88 0.49 -25.29
C ALA A 234 4.88 -0.56 -24.15
N GLY A 235 3.87 -1.43 -24.15
CA GLY A 235 3.81 -2.60 -23.27
C GLY A 235 4.83 -3.66 -23.69
N GLY A 236 5.40 -4.40 -22.74
CA GLY A 236 6.45 -5.40 -22.97
C GLY A 236 7.83 -4.78 -23.22
N HIS A 237 8.03 -3.52 -22.79
CA HIS A 237 9.26 -2.76 -22.96
C HIS A 237 9.81 -2.34 -21.59
N THR A 238 10.98 -2.86 -21.24
CA THR A 238 11.62 -2.59 -19.95
C THR A 238 12.88 -1.76 -20.15
N LEU A 239 12.96 -0.59 -19.51
CA LEU A 239 14.21 0.17 -19.45
C LEU A 239 15.28 -0.65 -18.73
N LYS A 240 16.39 -0.92 -19.42
CA LYS A 240 17.50 -1.74 -18.92
C LYS A 240 18.65 -0.87 -18.42
N SER A 241 18.97 0.21 -19.11
CA SER A 241 20.00 1.17 -18.74
C SER A 241 19.80 2.48 -19.50
N PHE A 242 20.47 3.54 -19.05
CA PHE A 242 20.56 4.80 -19.78
C PHE A 242 21.88 5.52 -19.49
N LYS A 243 22.28 6.43 -20.39
CA LYS A 243 23.47 7.27 -20.26
C LYS A 243 23.29 8.56 -21.05
N GLN A 244 24.12 9.58 -20.80
CA GLN A 244 24.22 10.72 -21.71
C GLN A 244 24.79 10.29 -23.06
N VAL A 245 24.27 10.87 -24.15
CA VAL A 245 24.83 10.68 -25.49
C VAL A 245 26.27 11.19 -25.56
N ALA A 246 26.53 12.33 -24.92
CA ALA A 246 27.87 12.88 -24.74
C ALA A 246 27.95 13.62 -23.38
N MET A 247 29.13 13.66 -22.79
CA MET A 247 29.37 14.32 -21.50
C MET A 247 28.92 15.78 -21.55
N GLY A 248 28.09 16.19 -20.57
CA GLY A 248 27.57 17.55 -20.49
C GLY A 248 26.40 17.87 -21.43
N GLN A 249 25.96 16.93 -22.27
CA GLN A 249 24.75 17.11 -23.09
C GLN A 249 23.49 16.62 -22.35
N PRO A 250 22.34 17.29 -22.54
CA PRO A 250 21.09 16.88 -21.89
C PRO A 250 20.55 15.56 -22.43
N ARG A 251 20.81 15.24 -23.72
CA ARG A 251 20.21 14.09 -24.38
C ARG A 251 20.70 12.76 -23.82
N LEU A 252 19.75 11.85 -23.61
CA LEU A 252 19.98 10.52 -23.07
C LEU A 252 19.82 9.47 -24.18
N GLU A 253 20.65 8.42 -24.11
CA GLU A 253 20.48 7.17 -24.84
C GLU A 253 19.99 6.10 -23.85
N LEU A 254 18.93 5.39 -24.23
CA LEU A 254 18.25 4.38 -23.43
C LEU A 254 18.40 3.00 -24.10
N GLU A 255 18.76 1.97 -23.34
CA GLU A 255 18.62 0.58 -23.76
C GLU A 255 17.30 0.01 -23.24
N ILE A 256 16.44 -0.45 -24.15
CA ILE A 256 15.12 -1.00 -23.82
C ILE A 256 15.10 -2.49 -24.17
N ASN A 257 14.81 -3.34 -23.19
CA ASN A 257 14.58 -4.74 -23.43
C ASN A 257 13.15 -4.97 -23.95
N THR A 258 13.02 -5.75 -25.03
CA THR A 258 11.74 -6.12 -25.63
C THR A 258 11.69 -7.64 -25.84
N LYS A 259 10.52 -8.18 -26.20
CA LYS A 259 10.40 -9.59 -26.59
C LYS A 259 11.29 -10.00 -27.78
N ASN A 260 11.68 -9.04 -28.62
CA ASN A 260 12.47 -9.27 -29.83
C ASN A 260 13.96 -8.90 -29.65
N GLY A 261 14.40 -8.67 -28.42
CA GLY A 261 15.76 -8.24 -28.08
C GLY A 261 15.83 -6.79 -27.62
N VAL A 262 17.06 -6.27 -27.52
CA VAL A 262 17.33 -4.92 -27.02
C VAL A 262 17.25 -3.91 -28.16
N ILE A 263 16.51 -2.83 -27.94
CA ILE A 263 16.45 -1.66 -28.85
C ILE A 263 17.05 -0.43 -28.16
N GLN A 264 17.43 0.56 -28.95
CA GLN A 264 17.94 1.84 -28.45
C GLN A 264 16.98 2.97 -28.79
N LEU A 265 16.75 3.84 -27.81
CA LEU A 265 15.98 5.09 -27.96
C LEU A 265 16.81 6.26 -27.45
N GLN A 266 16.52 7.46 -27.93
CA GLN A 266 17.05 8.70 -27.40
C GLN A 266 15.93 9.58 -26.88
N THR A 267 16.21 10.32 -25.81
CA THR A 267 15.24 11.25 -25.24
C THR A 267 15.88 12.49 -24.66
N ASP A 268 15.13 13.60 -24.68
CA ASP A 268 15.53 14.82 -24.00
C ASP A 268 15.06 14.83 -22.53
N ARG A 269 14.11 13.98 -22.13
CA ARG A 269 13.63 13.88 -20.75
C ARG A 269 13.20 12.47 -20.37
N LEU A 270 13.64 12.01 -19.21
CA LEU A 270 13.33 10.68 -18.68
C LEU A 270 12.61 10.78 -17.33
N ILE A 271 11.42 10.19 -17.23
CA ILE A 271 10.70 10.03 -15.96
C ILE A 271 10.76 8.55 -15.55
N LEU A 272 11.41 8.27 -14.43
CA LEU A 272 11.48 6.95 -13.81
C LEU A 272 10.31 6.82 -12.81
N ALA A 273 9.17 6.33 -13.29
CA ALA A 273 7.97 6.08 -12.49
C ALA A 273 7.97 4.66 -11.90
N LEU A 274 9.03 4.34 -11.16
CA LEU A 274 9.40 2.99 -10.74
C LEU A 274 9.53 2.90 -9.20
N PRO A 275 9.12 1.80 -8.56
CA PRO A 275 9.42 1.57 -7.14
C PRO A 275 10.91 1.26 -6.92
N ARG A 276 11.32 1.11 -5.65
CA ARG A 276 12.73 0.95 -5.27
C ARG A 276 13.44 -0.21 -5.99
N LEU A 277 12.85 -1.40 -6.03
CA LEU A 277 13.51 -2.60 -6.59
C LEU A 277 13.98 -2.41 -8.05
N PRO A 278 13.13 -1.98 -9.00
CA PRO A 278 13.57 -1.71 -10.37
C PRO A 278 14.52 -0.51 -10.48
N LEU A 279 14.42 0.51 -9.61
CA LEU A 279 15.39 1.62 -9.58
C LEU A 279 16.78 1.16 -9.16
N VAL A 280 16.88 0.27 -8.16
CA VAL A 280 18.16 -0.31 -7.73
C VAL A 280 18.83 -1.09 -8.87
N LYS A 281 18.06 -1.76 -9.74
CA LYS A 281 18.58 -2.40 -10.95
C LYS A 281 19.16 -1.41 -11.97
N LEU A 282 18.71 -0.15 -11.93
CA LEU A 282 19.21 0.96 -12.74
C LEU A 282 20.30 1.78 -12.04
N ALA A 283 20.77 1.39 -10.84
CA ALA A 283 21.71 2.18 -10.05
C ALA A 283 23.01 2.53 -10.81
N SER A 284 23.50 1.65 -11.67
CA SER A 284 24.69 1.89 -12.50
C SER A 284 24.47 2.94 -13.60
N SER A 285 23.23 3.24 -13.96
CA SER A 285 22.86 4.30 -14.90
C SER A 285 22.64 5.65 -14.22
N LEU A 286 22.64 5.71 -12.88
CA LEU A 286 22.36 6.93 -12.13
C LEU A 286 23.66 7.61 -11.65
N PRO A 287 23.68 8.95 -11.52
CA PRO A 287 24.75 9.64 -10.81
C PRO A 287 24.91 9.11 -9.37
N GLU A 288 26.14 9.05 -8.85
CA GLU A 288 26.43 8.50 -7.51
C GLU A 288 25.62 9.16 -6.38
N HIS A 289 25.49 10.49 -6.43
CA HIS A 289 24.71 11.25 -5.45
C HIS A 289 23.20 10.94 -5.50
N VAL A 290 22.70 10.30 -6.56
CA VAL A 290 21.31 9.84 -6.70
C VAL A 290 21.20 8.37 -6.33
N SER A 291 22.06 7.52 -6.88
CA SER A 291 22.02 6.07 -6.66
C SER A 291 22.26 5.69 -5.20
N SER A 292 23.13 6.41 -4.49
CA SER A 292 23.35 6.26 -3.04
C SER A 292 22.11 6.55 -2.19
N GLN A 293 21.10 7.24 -2.74
CA GLN A 293 19.87 7.55 -2.01
C GLN A 293 18.77 6.50 -2.21
N LEU A 294 18.94 5.51 -3.09
CA LEU A 294 17.90 4.50 -3.34
C LEU A 294 17.62 3.62 -2.12
N ASP A 295 18.58 3.47 -1.21
CA ASP A 295 18.46 2.70 0.03
C ASP A 295 17.84 3.49 1.19
N SER A 296 17.39 4.72 0.94
CA SER A 296 16.78 5.60 1.95
C SER A 296 15.37 5.18 2.39
N VAL A 297 14.79 4.14 1.79
CA VAL A 297 13.46 3.62 2.12
C VAL A 297 13.46 2.11 2.27
N ASN A 298 12.65 1.62 3.20
CA ASN A 298 12.28 0.22 3.34
C ASN A 298 11.08 -0.11 2.47
N GLY A 299 11.07 -1.30 1.88
CA GLY A 299 9.90 -1.83 1.19
C GLY A 299 9.12 -2.75 2.12
N PHE A 300 7.80 -2.55 2.18
CA PHE A 300 6.90 -3.38 2.98
C PHE A 300 6.35 -4.55 2.16
N PRO A 301 6.59 -5.79 2.60
CA PRO A 301 5.91 -6.94 2.03
C PRO A 301 4.46 -6.92 2.51
N MET A 302 3.51 -6.88 1.58
CA MET A 302 2.10 -7.07 1.89
C MET A 302 1.50 -8.09 0.95
N LEU A 303 0.59 -8.88 1.52
CA LEU A 303 -0.06 -9.99 0.84
C LEU A 303 -1.57 -9.91 1.08
N LYS A 304 -2.35 -10.20 0.05
CA LYS A 304 -3.80 -10.36 0.15
C LYS A 304 -4.22 -11.73 -0.34
N LEU A 305 -5.17 -12.32 0.37
CA LEU A 305 -5.86 -13.55 -0.01
C LEU A 305 -7.34 -13.28 -0.09
N PHE A 306 -7.98 -13.78 -1.14
CA PHE A 306 -9.43 -13.80 -1.24
C PHE A 306 -9.92 -15.23 -1.36
N PHE A 307 -11.03 -15.53 -0.68
CA PHE A 307 -11.74 -16.81 -0.76
C PHE A 307 -13.22 -16.51 -0.97
N VAL A 308 -13.79 -16.95 -2.09
CA VAL A 308 -15.23 -16.89 -2.33
C VAL A 308 -15.84 -18.23 -1.97
N THR A 309 -16.96 -18.18 -1.26
CA THR A 309 -17.71 -19.35 -0.84
C THR A 309 -19.18 -19.29 -1.24
N ASP A 310 -19.71 -20.43 -1.67
CA ASP A 310 -21.13 -20.62 -1.99
C ASP A 310 -21.99 -20.95 -0.76
N ALA A 311 -21.35 -21.30 0.36
CA ALA A 311 -22.00 -21.57 1.64
C ALA A 311 -21.30 -20.80 2.78
N PRO A 312 -21.38 -19.45 2.79
CA PRO A 312 -20.80 -18.63 3.84
C PRO A 312 -21.36 -19.01 5.20
N TRP A 313 -20.45 -19.27 6.13
CA TRP A 313 -20.79 -19.65 7.50
C TRP A 313 -21.08 -18.46 8.41
N TRP A 314 -20.79 -17.24 7.95
CA TRP A 314 -21.09 -15.99 8.64
C TRP A 314 -22.36 -15.32 8.08
N ASP A 315 -23.02 -14.53 8.92
CA ASP A 315 -24.20 -13.75 8.57
C ASP A 315 -23.86 -12.32 8.07
N TYR A 316 -24.87 -11.55 7.66
CA TYR A 316 -24.71 -10.17 7.18
C TYR A 316 -24.26 -9.17 8.25
N SER A 317 -24.42 -9.51 9.54
CA SER A 317 -24.02 -8.68 10.67
C SER A 317 -22.57 -8.91 11.09
N GLN A 318 -21.91 -9.92 10.51
CA GLN A 318 -20.51 -10.24 10.74
C GLN A 318 -19.61 -9.02 10.49
N LYS A 319 -18.93 -8.57 11.56
CA LYS A 319 -18.07 -7.40 11.48
C LYS A 319 -16.68 -7.78 10.93
N PRO A 320 -15.99 -6.87 10.23
CA PRO A 320 -14.56 -7.00 9.94
C PRO A 320 -13.75 -7.21 11.24
N GLN A 321 -12.53 -7.74 11.11
CA GLN A 321 -11.58 -8.07 12.19
C GLN A 321 -11.97 -9.17 13.17
N GLN A 322 -13.24 -9.54 13.28
CA GLN A 322 -13.61 -10.69 14.10
C GLN A 322 -12.88 -11.96 13.58
N TYR A 323 -12.12 -12.60 14.48
CA TYR A 323 -11.23 -13.75 14.18
C TYR A 323 -9.94 -13.45 13.47
N ALA A 324 -9.53 -12.18 13.34
CA ALA A 324 -8.19 -11.85 12.84
C ALA A 324 -7.11 -12.55 13.68
N SER A 325 -7.30 -12.59 15.01
CA SER A 325 -6.39 -13.21 15.99
C SER A 325 -6.26 -14.75 15.87
N CYS A 326 -7.11 -15.39 15.09
CA CYS A 326 -7.16 -16.84 14.92
C CYS A 326 -6.40 -17.35 13.68
N LEU A 327 -6.02 -16.44 12.80
CA LEU A 327 -5.37 -16.71 11.52
C LEU A 327 -4.01 -16.00 11.46
N PRO A 328 -3.05 -16.49 10.66
CA PRO A 328 -1.86 -15.72 10.33
C PRO A 328 -2.25 -14.53 9.42
N THR A 329 -2.89 -13.51 9.96
CA THR A 329 -3.30 -12.30 9.23
C THR A 329 -3.23 -11.09 10.15
N ARG A 330 -3.24 -9.89 9.56
CA ARG A 330 -3.39 -8.63 10.32
C ARG A 330 -4.83 -8.14 10.28
N GLU A 331 -5.45 -8.27 9.11
CA GLU A 331 -6.85 -7.94 8.91
C GLU A 331 -7.61 -9.11 8.28
N ILE A 332 -8.89 -9.24 8.67
CA ILE A 332 -9.87 -10.09 8.02
C ILE A 332 -11.11 -9.27 7.70
N HIS A 333 -11.63 -9.41 6.48
CA HIS A 333 -12.89 -8.80 6.07
C HIS A 333 -13.83 -9.87 5.53
N TYR A 334 -15.11 -9.70 5.83
CA TYR A 334 -16.18 -10.56 5.37
C TYR A 334 -17.10 -9.74 4.48
N PHE A 335 -17.38 -10.26 3.29
CA PHE A 335 -18.22 -9.60 2.31
C PHE A 335 -19.43 -10.47 1.99
N ARG A 336 -20.59 -9.84 1.97
CA ARG A 336 -21.83 -10.35 1.39
C ARG A 336 -22.30 -9.33 0.37
N ARG A 337 -22.96 -9.77 -0.69
CA ARG A 337 -23.68 -8.83 -1.56
C ARG A 337 -24.84 -8.22 -0.75
N PRO A 338 -25.32 -7.00 -1.03
CA PRO A 338 -26.43 -6.43 -0.29
C PRO A 338 -27.65 -7.38 -0.29
N GLU A 339 -28.36 -7.53 0.82
CA GLU A 339 -29.45 -8.53 0.96
C GLU A 339 -30.49 -8.47 -0.17
N ASN A 340 -30.82 -7.27 -0.64
CA ASN A 340 -31.78 -7.06 -1.74
C ASN A 340 -31.22 -7.41 -3.14
N LYS A 341 -29.92 -7.70 -3.24
CA LYS A 341 -29.19 -8.06 -4.46
C LYS A 341 -28.49 -9.43 -4.34
N ASP A 342 -28.46 -10.05 -3.17
CA ASP A 342 -27.86 -11.37 -2.95
C ASP A 342 -28.81 -12.47 -3.45
N LYS A 343 -28.57 -12.95 -4.67
CA LYS A 343 -29.43 -13.94 -5.35
C LYS A 343 -28.93 -15.37 -5.24
N ASP A 344 -27.65 -15.55 -4.99
CA ASP A 344 -26.98 -16.85 -4.92
C ASP A 344 -26.55 -17.20 -3.48
N GLY A 345 -26.53 -16.21 -2.57
CA GLY A 345 -26.17 -16.41 -1.18
C GLY A 345 -24.66 -16.51 -0.94
N HIS A 346 -23.82 -16.23 -1.93
CA HIS A 346 -22.37 -16.36 -1.83
C HIS A 346 -21.76 -15.26 -0.93
N GLY A 347 -20.54 -15.51 -0.47
CA GLY A 347 -19.75 -14.56 0.31
C GLY A 347 -18.27 -14.60 -0.04
N MET A 348 -17.53 -13.55 0.32
CA MET A 348 -16.08 -13.49 0.12
C MET A 348 -15.37 -13.13 1.42
N VAL A 349 -14.25 -13.78 1.71
CA VAL A 349 -13.34 -13.42 2.80
C VAL A 349 -12.07 -12.82 2.22
N LEU A 350 -11.60 -11.71 2.79
CA LEU A 350 -10.26 -11.17 2.56
C LEU A 350 -9.39 -11.39 3.79
N LEU A 351 -8.21 -11.99 3.61
CA LEU A 351 -7.11 -11.89 4.57
C LEU A 351 -6.10 -10.87 4.05
N TYR A 352 -5.85 -9.81 4.81
CA TYR A 352 -4.91 -8.75 4.44
C TYR A 352 -3.81 -8.61 5.48
N MET A 353 -2.57 -8.74 5.03
CA MET A 353 -1.45 -8.94 5.92
C MET A 353 -0.14 -8.37 5.41
N ASP A 354 0.80 -8.30 6.35
CA ASP A 354 2.20 -7.92 6.27
C ASP A 354 2.96 -8.87 7.22
N ARG A 355 4.23 -8.57 7.52
CA ARG A 355 4.99 -9.39 8.47
C ARG A 355 4.36 -9.34 9.87
N PRO A 356 4.44 -10.42 10.66
CA PRO A 356 5.07 -11.70 10.32
C PRO A 356 4.15 -12.62 9.49
N SER A 357 2.86 -12.31 9.40
CA SER A 357 1.83 -13.17 8.79
C SER A 357 2.09 -13.51 7.31
N THR A 358 2.69 -12.59 6.55
CA THR A 358 3.12 -12.85 5.16
C THR A 358 4.06 -14.05 5.04
N GLU A 359 4.90 -14.30 6.05
CA GLU A 359 5.87 -15.41 6.03
C GLU A 359 5.18 -16.78 6.02
N PHE A 360 3.96 -16.89 6.54
CA PHE A 360 3.18 -18.11 6.45
C PHE A 360 2.61 -18.32 5.04
N TRP A 361 2.01 -17.28 4.45
CA TRP A 361 1.22 -17.42 3.22
C TRP A 361 2.01 -17.28 1.91
N LYS A 362 3.16 -16.61 1.92
CA LYS A 362 3.96 -16.37 0.69
C LYS A 362 4.46 -17.64 0.01
N HIS A 363 4.41 -18.79 0.68
CA HIS A 363 4.82 -20.09 0.16
C HIS A 363 3.73 -20.78 -0.68
N TYR A 364 2.51 -20.21 -0.73
CA TYR A 364 1.46 -20.68 -1.62
C TYR A 364 1.48 -20.04 -3.01
N VAL A 365 2.27 -18.99 -3.21
CA VAL A 365 2.53 -18.39 -4.53
C VAL A 365 3.26 -19.41 -5.41
N VAL A 366 2.70 -19.71 -6.58
CA VAL A 366 3.24 -20.68 -7.55
C VAL A 366 4.36 -20.06 -8.37
N GLU A 367 4.15 -18.86 -8.94
CA GLU A 367 5.11 -18.17 -9.79
C GLU A 367 6.02 -17.22 -8.99
N GLY A 368 6.82 -17.79 -8.08
CA GLY A 368 7.64 -17.01 -7.14
C GLY A 368 8.66 -16.05 -7.77
N ASP A 369 9.11 -16.32 -9.00
CA ASP A 369 10.11 -15.52 -9.72
C ASP A 369 9.49 -14.38 -10.56
N LYS A 370 8.21 -14.49 -10.93
CA LYS A 370 7.50 -13.51 -11.76
C LYS A 370 6.03 -13.46 -11.33
N HIS A 371 5.75 -12.64 -10.34
CA HIS A 371 4.40 -12.51 -9.79
C HIS A 371 3.86 -11.11 -10.14
N ASP A 372 3.60 -10.88 -11.43
CA ASP A 372 3.18 -9.58 -11.97
C ASP A 372 1.66 -9.31 -11.84
N ARG A 373 0.88 -10.34 -11.51
CA ARG A 373 -0.58 -10.31 -11.27
C ARG A 373 -0.98 -11.26 -10.15
N ALA A 374 -2.22 -11.16 -9.68
CA ALA A 374 -2.79 -12.10 -8.72
C ALA A 374 -2.87 -13.51 -9.32
N GLU A 375 -2.60 -14.54 -8.50
CA GLU A 375 -2.80 -15.93 -8.88
C GLU A 375 -4.19 -16.37 -8.42
N ILE A 376 -5.05 -16.74 -9.37
CA ILE A 376 -6.41 -17.20 -9.12
C ILE A 376 -6.48 -18.71 -9.39
N ASP A 377 -7.00 -19.46 -8.43
CA ASP A 377 -7.23 -20.92 -8.52
C ASP A 377 -6.00 -21.78 -8.87
N GLN A 378 -4.79 -21.30 -8.56
CA GLN A 378 -3.55 -21.99 -8.95
C GLN A 378 -2.99 -22.98 -7.92
N ASN A 379 -3.27 -22.78 -6.62
CA ASN A 379 -2.71 -23.61 -5.55
C ASN A 379 -3.75 -23.96 -4.48
N ALA A 380 -4.45 -25.07 -4.67
CA ALA A 380 -5.53 -25.51 -3.78
C ALA A 380 -5.10 -25.76 -2.33
N LYS A 381 -3.80 -25.93 -2.05
CA LYS A 381 -3.31 -26.11 -0.68
C LYS A 381 -3.56 -24.88 0.21
N ILE A 382 -3.73 -23.70 -0.40
CA ILE A 382 -4.06 -22.50 0.36
C ILE A 382 -5.46 -22.58 0.98
N VAL A 383 -6.40 -23.19 0.26
CA VAL A 383 -7.76 -23.45 0.73
C VAL A 383 -7.73 -24.46 1.87
N GLU A 384 -6.90 -25.50 1.78
CA GLU A 384 -6.72 -26.50 2.84
C GLU A 384 -6.22 -25.85 4.14
N ALA A 385 -5.17 -25.02 4.04
CA ALA A 385 -4.63 -24.30 5.19
C ALA A 385 -5.67 -23.34 5.80
N PHE A 386 -6.34 -22.55 4.98
CA PHE A 386 -7.39 -21.62 5.41
C PHE A 386 -8.54 -22.35 6.13
N SER A 387 -9.03 -23.43 5.54
CA SER A 387 -10.15 -24.21 6.09
C SER A 387 -9.84 -24.80 7.46
N LEU A 388 -8.59 -25.25 7.68
CA LEU A 388 -8.15 -25.78 8.97
C LEU A 388 -8.16 -24.72 10.07
N PHE A 389 -7.68 -23.50 9.78
CA PHE A 389 -7.71 -22.41 10.76
C PHE A 389 -9.14 -22.01 11.12
N VAL A 390 -9.99 -21.80 10.11
CA VAL A 390 -11.40 -21.44 10.32
C VAL A 390 -12.10 -22.52 11.13
N ALA A 391 -11.99 -23.79 10.74
CA ALA A 391 -12.65 -24.90 11.43
C ALA A 391 -12.22 -25.01 12.90
N ARG A 392 -10.91 -24.92 13.16
CA ARG A 392 -10.35 -25.00 14.51
C ARG A 392 -10.91 -23.90 15.40
N ASP A 393 -10.92 -22.67 14.91
CA ASP A 393 -11.29 -21.53 15.75
C ASP A 393 -12.79 -21.35 15.88
N VAL A 394 -13.58 -21.58 14.83
CA VAL A 394 -15.04 -21.56 14.95
C VAL A 394 -15.52 -22.62 15.96
N LYS A 395 -14.99 -23.85 15.89
CA LYS A 395 -15.33 -24.90 16.85
C LYS A 395 -14.92 -24.53 18.27
N ARG A 396 -13.68 -24.09 18.47
CA ARG A 396 -13.18 -23.62 19.78
C ARG A 396 -14.06 -22.51 20.37
N LEU A 397 -14.53 -21.57 19.56
CA LEU A 397 -15.31 -20.43 20.01
C LEU A 397 -16.74 -20.78 20.41
N ILE A 398 -17.35 -21.75 19.72
CA ILE A 398 -18.62 -22.35 20.11
C ILE A 398 -18.47 -23.07 21.46
N ASP A 399 -17.42 -23.87 21.64
CA ASP A 399 -17.18 -24.63 22.87
C ASP A 399 -17.06 -23.73 24.11
N ILE A 400 -16.50 -22.51 23.96
CA ILE A 400 -16.34 -21.54 25.06
C ILE A 400 -17.48 -20.52 25.16
N ASN A 401 -18.55 -20.68 24.37
CA ASN A 401 -19.74 -19.83 24.33
C ASN A 401 -19.43 -18.33 24.24
N ARG A 402 -18.43 -17.95 23.42
CA ARG A 402 -18.05 -16.53 23.26
C ARG A 402 -18.95 -15.82 22.25
N SER A 403 -19.45 -14.65 22.65
CA SER A 403 -20.46 -13.83 21.97
C SER A 403 -20.02 -13.08 20.70
N GLY A 404 -18.94 -13.51 20.03
CA GLY A 404 -18.41 -12.79 18.86
C GLY A 404 -18.89 -13.31 17.51
N LEU A 405 -19.40 -14.55 17.48
CA LEU A 405 -19.64 -15.34 16.26
C LEU A 405 -21.02 -15.03 15.69
N SER A 406 -21.03 -14.23 14.61
CA SER A 406 -22.26 -13.96 13.84
C SER A 406 -22.39 -15.04 12.77
N LEU A 407 -22.70 -16.26 13.24
CA LEU A 407 -22.87 -17.44 12.40
C LEU A 407 -24.30 -17.52 11.88
N THR A 408 -24.46 -18.05 10.66
CA THR A 408 -25.78 -18.46 10.19
C THR A 408 -26.33 -19.59 11.08
N GLU A 409 -27.66 -19.72 11.18
CA GLU A 409 -28.29 -20.77 11.99
C GLU A 409 -27.85 -22.17 11.56
N GLN A 410 -27.76 -22.39 10.24
CA GLN A 410 -27.26 -23.64 9.66
C GLN A 410 -25.80 -23.91 10.05
N ALA A 411 -24.95 -22.89 10.00
CA ALA A 411 -23.55 -23.03 10.36
C ALA A 411 -23.39 -23.33 11.85
N ARG A 412 -24.15 -22.67 12.73
CA ARG A 412 -24.13 -22.93 14.17
C ARG A 412 -24.41 -24.40 14.49
N HIS A 413 -25.51 -24.94 13.98
CA HIS A 413 -25.88 -26.35 14.19
C HIS A 413 -24.80 -27.30 13.65
N MET A 414 -24.26 -27.00 12.46
CA MET A 414 -23.22 -27.82 11.84
C MET A 414 -21.94 -27.85 12.66
N PHE A 415 -21.45 -26.69 13.12
CA PHE A 415 -20.19 -26.61 13.84
C PHE A 415 -20.26 -27.18 15.27
N GLU A 416 -21.44 -27.14 15.89
CA GLU A 416 -21.71 -27.76 17.19
C GLU A 416 -21.58 -29.29 17.12
N GLU A 417 -22.19 -29.91 16.10
CA GLU A 417 -22.31 -31.37 16.04
C GLU A 417 -21.14 -32.09 15.33
N LYS A 418 -20.53 -31.45 14.33
CA LYS A 418 -19.53 -32.11 13.48
C LYS A 418 -18.14 -32.16 14.10
N SER A 419 -17.35 -33.16 13.73
CA SER A 419 -15.93 -33.21 14.06
C SER A 419 -15.15 -32.06 13.41
N LEU A 420 -13.93 -31.80 13.90
CA LEU A 420 -13.04 -30.81 13.30
C LEU A 420 -12.72 -31.13 11.83
N GLU A 421 -12.52 -32.40 11.51
CA GLU A 421 -12.23 -32.87 10.15
C GLU A 421 -13.41 -32.61 9.21
N GLU A 422 -14.62 -32.98 9.62
CA GLU A 422 -15.84 -32.73 8.82
C GLU A 422 -16.10 -31.24 8.64
N THR A 423 -15.80 -30.44 9.67
CA THR A 423 -15.92 -28.99 9.62
C THR A 423 -14.95 -28.39 8.61
N ALA A 424 -13.67 -28.78 8.67
CA ALA A 424 -12.66 -28.32 7.73
C ALA A 424 -13.00 -28.75 6.30
N ALA A 425 -13.54 -29.97 6.11
CA ALA A 425 -14.01 -30.44 4.82
C ALA A 425 -15.19 -29.62 4.29
N PHE A 426 -16.14 -29.22 5.16
CA PHE A 426 -17.24 -28.35 4.76
C PHE A 426 -16.73 -27.00 4.24
N ILE A 427 -15.87 -26.32 5.00
CA ILE A 427 -15.29 -25.01 4.61
C ILE A 427 -14.49 -25.15 3.31
N LYS A 428 -13.69 -26.21 3.20
CA LYS A 428 -12.90 -26.46 1.99
C LYS A 428 -13.79 -26.62 0.76
N ASN A 429 -14.84 -27.42 0.88
CA ASN A 429 -15.72 -27.73 -0.25
C ASN A 429 -16.63 -26.56 -0.62
N SER A 430 -16.87 -25.62 0.29
CA SER A 430 -17.67 -24.43 0.02
C SER A 430 -16.87 -23.33 -0.67
N VAL A 431 -15.54 -23.39 -0.72
CA VAL A 431 -14.71 -22.41 -1.43
C VAL A 431 -14.73 -22.72 -2.93
N ILE A 432 -15.34 -21.84 -3.71
CA ILE A 432 -15.55 -22.02 -5.15
C ILE A 432 -14.48 -21.35 -6.02
N THR A 433 -13.86 -20.28 -5.51
CA THR A 433 -12.69 -19.64 -6.14
C THR A 433 -11.87 -18.91 -5.07
N TYR A 434 -10.58 -18.77 -5.30
CA TYR A 434 -9.65 -18.12 -4.38
C TYR A 434 -8.48 -17.51 -5.13
N GLY A 435 -7.76 -16.61 -4.45
CA GLY A 435 -6.51 -16.12 -5.01
C GLY A 435 -5.56 -15.51 -4.01
N ILE A 436 -4.34 -15.26 -4.49
CA ILE A 436 -3.21 -14.73 -3.72
C ILE A 436 -2.47 -13.65 -4.50
N ARG A 437 -2.10 -12.58 -3.80
CA ARG A 437 -1.20 -11.53 -4.31
C ARG A 437 -0.14 -11.18 -3.30
N ASP A 438 1.13 -11.40 -3.63
CA ASP A 438 2.31 -11.00 -2.84
C ASP A 438 3.11 -9.88 -3.52
N TRP A 439 2.93 -8.64 -3.06
CA TRP A 439 3.62 -7.48 -3.64
C TRP A 439 5.12 -7.42 -3.35
N ALA A 440 5.65 -8.28 -2.46
CA ALA A 440 7.09 -8.37 -2.20
C ALA A 440 7.85 -9.01 -3.36
N ARG A 441 7.15 -9.69 -4.27
CA ARG A 441 7.77 -10.39 -5.41
C ARG A 441 8.14 -9.44 -6.54
N ALA A 442 9.04 -9.91 -7.39
CA ALA A 442 9.33 -9.24 -8.65
C ALA A 442 8.05 -9.17 -9.51
N PRO A 443 7.82 -8.07 -10.25
CA PRO A 443 8.76 -6.97 -10.49
C PRO A 443 8.73 -5.82 -9.46
N TYR A 444 7.81 -5.83 -8.48
CA TYR A 444 7.54 -4.69 -7.60
C TYR A 444 8.50 -4.61 -6.41
N GLY A 445 8.73 -5.73 -5.73
CA GLY A 445 9.62 -5.84 -4.58
C GLY A 445 9.04 -5.38 -3.24
N ALA A 446 7.93 -4.63 -3.26
CA ALA A 446 7.19 -4.20 -2.07
C ALA A 446 5.80 -3.64 -2.44
N ALA A 447 4.86 -3.69 -1.51
CA ALA A 447 3.53 -3.08 -1.65
C ALA A 447 3.58 -1.56 -1.48
N ASN A 448 4.33 -1.07 -0.49
CA ASN A 448 4.57 0.33 -0.20
C ASN A 448 5.93 0.51 0.47
N HIS A 449 6.29 1.74 0.81
CA HIS A 449 7.60 2.05 1.37
C HIS A 449 7.54 2.87 2.65
N GLY A 450 8.65 2.96 3.37
CA GLY A 450 8.81 3.81 4.55
C GLY A 450 10.21 4.38 4.62
N TRP A 451 10.35 5.67 4.91
CA TRP A 451 11.66 6.29 5.10
C TRP A 451 12.47 5.63 6.23
N GLN A 452 13.75 5.41 5.99
CA GLN A 452 14.70 4.90 6.98
C GLN A 452 15.07 5.98 8.01
N PRO A 453 15.40 5.61 9.27
CA PRO A 453 16.02 6.50 10.24
C PRO A 453 17.30 7.14 9.68
N GLY A 454 17.60 8.37 10.08
CA GLY A 454 18.78 9.09 9.59
C GLY A 454 18.57 9.81 8.25
N VAL A 455 17.47 9.52 7.54
CA VAL A 455 17.17 10.13 6.26
C VAL A 455 16.44 11.46 6.44
N ARG A 456 16.94 12.50 5.76
CA ARG A 456 16.22 13.76 5.56
C ARG A 456 15.38 13.65 4.29
N SER A 457 14.20 13.03 4.41
CA SER A 457 13.29 12.71 3.30
C SER A 457 13.10 13.86 2.30
N TRP A 458 12.90 15.09 2.78
CA TRP A 458 12.70 16.27 1.94
C TRP A 458 13.90 16.63 1.06
N LYS A 459 15.13 16.26 1.47
CA LYS A 459 16.32 16.43 0.63
C LYS A 459 16.38 15.36 -0.46
N VAL A 460 15.99 14.13 -0.13
CA VAL A 460 15.92 13.03 -1.11
C VAL A 460 14.87 13.35 -2.17
N MET A 461 13.68 13.77 -1.74
CA MET A 461 12.60 14.19 -2.63
C MET A 461 13.03 15.35 -3.53
N ASP A 462 13.77 16.34 -3.01
CA ASP A 462 14.29 17.46 -3.81
C ASP A 462 15.29 17.01 -4.89
N VAL A 463 16.17 16.04 -4.57
CA VAL A 463 17.08 15.45 -5.56
C VAL A 463 16.30 14.67 -6.62
N PHE A 464 15.31 13.88 -6.21
CA PHE A 464 14.54 13.02 -7.12
C PHE A 464 13.53 13.80 -7.97
N LYS A 465 13.10 14.98 -7.50
CA LYS A 465 12.23 15.90 -8.22
C LYS A 465 12.78 16.22 -9.61
N ALA A 466 14.08 16.55 -9.72
CA ALA A 466 14.76 16.72 -11.00
C ALA A 466 16.29 16.75 -10.84
N PHE A 467 17.01 15.92 -11.60
CA PHE A 467 18.47 15.84 -11.62
C PHE A 467 19.01 15.58 -13.04
N ASP A 468 20.33 15.57 -13.18
CA ASP A 468 21.03 15.23 -14.40
C ASP A 468 22.46 14.74 -14.10
N PHE A 469 23.32 14.67 -15.11
CA PHE A 469 24.74 14.31 -14.97
C PHE A 469 25.66 15.54 -15.02
N GLY A 470 25.22 16.69 -14.47
CA GLY A 470 26.02 17.92 -14.39
C GLY A 470 25.88 18.88 -15.56
N SER A 471 24.93 18.66 -16.47
CA SER A 471 24.64 19.58 -17.60
C SER A 471 23.86 20.85 -17.20
N GLY A 472 23.27 20.88 -16.01
CA GLY A 472 22.30 21.89 -15.58
C GLY A 472 20.87 21.70 -16.14
N ALA A 473 20.63 20.66 -16.94
CA ALA A 473 19.37 20.42 -17.65
C ALA A 473 18.22 19.94 -16.75
N LYS A 474 18.54 19.24 -15.64
CA LYS A 474 17.57 18.69 -14.69
C LYS A 474 16.41 17.96 -15.37
N ASN A 475 16.75 17.02 -16.25
CA ASN A 475 15.83 16.37 -17.19
C ASN A 475 15.59 14.88 -16.88
N ILE A 476 15.99 14.42 -15.69
CA ILE A 476 15.69 13.09 -15.17
C ILE A 476 14.91 13.25 -13.86
N HIS A 477 13.84 12.47 -13.72
CA HIS A 477 12.94 12.53 -12.58
C HIS A 477 12.72 11.12 -12.02
N ILE A 478 12.62 10.98 -10.71
CA ILE A 478 12.11 9.77 -10.06
C ILE A 478 10.79 10.12 -9.40
N VAL A 479 9.71 9.46 -9.81
CA VAL A 479 8.35 9.72 -9.32
C VAL A 479 7.68 8.43 -8.86
N GLY A 480 6.68 8.57 -8.00
CA GLY A 480 5.93 7.46 -7.44
C GLY A 480 5.93 7.47 -5.91
N GLU A 481 5.17 6.54 -5.35
CA GLU A 481 4.93 6.49 -3.90
C GLU A 481 6.19 6.21 -3.08
N ALA A 482 7.17 5.48 -3.63
CA ALA A 482 8.30 4.95 -2.87
C ALA A 482 9.11 6.03 -2.14
N TYR A 483 9.36 7.15 -2.81
CA TYR A 483 10.12 8.29 -2.28
C TYR A 483 9.22 9.53 -2.19
N SER A 484 8.05 9.37 -1.58
CA SER A 484 7.05 10.43 -1.42
C SER A 484 6.90 10.89 0.04
N ASP A 485 6.15 11.97 0.23
CA ASP A 485 5.77 12.53 1.52
C ASP A 485 4.49 11.92 2.11
N TYR A 486 3.87 11.00 1.36
CA TYR A 486 2.68 10.27 1.75
C TYR A 486 2.73 8.81 1.27
N GLN A 487 3.74 8.09 1.76
CA GLN A 487 3.97 6.68 1.45
C GLN A 487 2.77 5.81 1.87
N GLY A 488 2.53 4.72 1.12
CA GLY A 488 1.37 3.83 1.28
C GLY A 488 0.13 4.25 0.49
N PHE A 489 0.10 5.44 -0.10
CA PHE A 489 -1.10 5.99 -0.73
C PHE A 489 -0.88 6.46 -2.17
N VAL A 490 -1.96 6.48 -2.95
CA VAL A 490 -1.99 7.07 -4.30
C VAL A 490 -1.61 8.56 -4.24
N GLU A 491 -2.02 9.27 -3.18
CA GLU A 491 -1.68 10.68 -2.95
C GLU A 491 -0.17 10.94 -3.04
N GLY A 492 0.67 10.12 -2.40
CA GLY A 492 2.12 10.28 -2.45
C GLY A 492 2.70 10.07 -3.86
N ALA A 493 2.12 9.15 -4.62
CA ALA A 493 2.49 8.95 -6.03
C ALA A 493 2.12 10.19 -6.88
N LEU A 494 0.96 10.81 -6.64
CA LEU A 494 0.53 12.02 -7.33
C LEU A 494 1.35 13.25 -6.90
N ASN A 495 1.69 13.38 -5.62
CA ASN A 495 2.51 14.47 -5.10
C ASN A 495 3.88 14.54 -5.79
N THR A 496 4.57 13.39 -5.90
CA THR A 496 5.89 13.33 -6.56
C THR A 496 5.79 13.55 -8.07
N ALA A 497 4.73 13.04 -8.72
CA ALA A 497 4.46 13.30 -10.12
C ALA A 497 4.26 14.80 -10.40
N GLU A 498 3.49 15.49 -9.55
CA GLU A 498 3.23 16.92 -9.64
C GLU A 498 4.49 17.76 -9.42
N LEU A 499 5.31 17.42 -8.42
CA LEU A 499 6.59 18.06 -8.21
C LEU A 499 7.52 17.96 -9.42
N ALA A 500 7.49 16.83 -10.14
CA ALA A 500 8.24 16.66 -11.38
C ALA A 500 7.64 17.50 -12.52
N LEU A 501 6.32 17.46 -12.71
CA LEU A 501 5.60 18.22 -13.75
C LEU A 501 5.78 19.74 -13.61
N GLU A 502 5.83 20.27 -12.38
CA GLU A 502 6.15 21.67 -12.09
C GLU A 502 7.51 22.09 -12.69
N THR A 503 8.52 21.21 -12.67
CA THR A 503 9.84 21.51 -13.26
C THR A 503 9.82 21.53 -14.79
N MET A 504 8.74 21.05 -15.39
CA MET A 504 8.52 20.96 -16.83
C MET A 504 7.61 22.10 -17.34
N ASN A 505 7.19 23.01 -16.45
CA ASN A 505 6.18 24.05 -16.72
C ASN A 505 4.85 23.48 -17.24
N VAL A 506 4.47 22.30 -16.76
CA VAL A 506 3.16 21.69 -17.00
C VAL A 506 2.27 22.06 -15.82
N ALA A 507 1.24 22.85 -16.08
CA ALA A 507 0.27 23.29 -15.08
C ALA A 507 -0.77 22.21 -14.82
#